data_AF-A0A2E6ZX99-F1
#
_entry.id   AF-A0A2E6ZX99-F1
#
_cell.length_a   1.000
_cell.length_b   1.000
_cell.length_c   1.000
_cell.angle_alpha   90.00
_cell.angle_beta   90.00
_cell.angle_gamma   90.00
#
_symmetry.space_group_name_H-M   'P 1'
#
loop_
_entity.id
_entity.type
_entity.pdbx_description
1 polymer ?
#
loop_
_entity_poly.entity_id
_entity_poly.type
_entity_poly.pdbx_seq_one_letter_code
_entity_poly.pdbx_strand_id
1 'polypeptide(L)'
;MSEPLGEFAHRHVASTYAAREGGGVISTAHWEGLATGYGAVFGSLIFDVPDGATNGSVQWVGQAFPEGTPYVNGSGSGTWEQVEGAHCWNVHIPLLTVSNGDRLRCEGQVDLATRTFTGKMYEAD
;
A
#
# COMPACT_ATOMS: atom_id res chain seq x y z
N MET A 1 21.29 1.50 4.10
CA MET A 1 20.20 1.59 3.11
C MET A 1 20.36 0.39 2.20
N SER A 2 19.46 -0.59 2.25
CA SER A 2 19.47 -1.69 1.30
C SER A 2 19.09 -1.19 -0.09
N GLU A 3 19.64 -1.82 -1.13
CA GLU A 3 19.22 -1.54 -2.50
C GLU A 3 17.77 -2.02 -2.70
N PRO A 4 16.92 -1.25 -3.42
CA PRO A 4 15.57 -1.68 -3.69
C PRO A 4 15.57 -2.89 -4.63
N LEU A 5 14.71 -3.87 -4.34
CA LEU A 5 14.40 -4.99 -5.22
C LEU A 5 13.63 -4.54 -6.47
N GLY A 6 12.94 -3.40 -6.37
CA GLY A 6 12.23 -2.78 -7.47
C GLY A 6 11.26 -1.70 -7.00
N GLU A 7 10.41 -1.27 -7.93
CA GLU A 7 9.44 -0.19 -7.71
C GLU A 7 8.03 -0.66 -8.04
N PHE A 8 7.05 0.01 -7.44
CA PHE A 8 5.63 -0.13 -7.78
C PHE A 8 5.02 1.23 -8.10
N ALA A 9 4.07 1.23 -9.04
CA ALA A 9 3.32 2.41 -9.42
C ALA A 9 1.87 2.03 -9.64
N HIS A 10 0.99 2.63 -8.83
CA HIS A 10 -0.43 2.35 -8.83
C HIS A 10 -1.26 3.63 -8.98
N ARG A 11 -2.42 3.48 -9.61
CA ARG A 11 -3.47 4.50 -9.69
C ARG A 11 -4.64 4.10 -8.80
N HIS A 12 -5.27 5.09 -8.19
CA HIS A 12 -6.51 4.91 -7.45
C HIS A 12 -7.64 4.53 -8.41
N VAL A 13 -8.49 3.60 -7.97
CA VAL A 13 -9.67 3.14 -8.72
C VAL A 13 -10.95 3.60 -8.03
N ALA A 14 -11.05 3.36 -6.72
CA ALA A 14 -12.23 3.67 -5.92
C ALA A 14 -11.88 3.66 -4.43
N SER A 15 -12.76 4.21 -3.60
CA SER A 15 -12.69 4.06 -2.15
C SER A 15 -14.03 3.59 -1.59
N THR A 16 -13.98 2.73 -0.58
CA THR A 16 -15.11 2.42 0.28
C THR A 16 -14.81 2.87 1.70
N TYR A 17 -15.84 3.29 2.43
CA TYR A 17 -15.70 3.87 3.76
C TYR A 17 -16.65 3.18 4.74
N ALA A 18 -16.16 2.92 5.94
CA ALA A 18 -16.97 2.58 7.09
C ALA A 18 -16.80 3.63 8.18
N ALA A 19 -17.85 3.89 8.96
CA ALA A 19 -17.74 4.72 10.15
C ALA A 19 -16.88 4.01 11.19
N ARG A 20 -16.01 4.76 11.85
CA ARG A 20 -15.19 4.26 12.95
C ARG A 20 -15.88 4.56 14.28
N GLU A 21 -15.88 3.59 15.21
CA GLU A 21 -16.33 3.84 16.57
C GLU A 21 -15.42 4.89 17.24
N GLY A 22 -16.02 5.90 17.88
CA GLY A 22 -15.29 7.00 18.49
C GLY A 22 -14.86 8.13 17.54
N GLY A 23 -15.39 8.16 16.32
CA GLY A 23 -15.13 9.22 15.33
C GLY A 23 -14.07 8.84 14.30
N GLY A 24 -14.12 9.47 13.12
CA GLY A 24 -13.31 9.14 11.96
C GLY A 24 -13.88 8.06 11.05
N VAL A 25 -13.03 7.52 10.18
CA VAL A 25 -13.39 6.53 9.15
C VAL A 25 -12.38 5.40 9.05
N ILE A 26 -12.86 4.24 8.64
CA ILE A 26 -12.02 3.19 8.05
C ILE A 26 -12.13 3.35 6.54
N SER A 27 -11.02 3.71 5.88
CA SER A 27 -10.98 3.96 4.44
C SER A 27 -10.29 2.79 3.72
N THR A 28 -11.02 2.10 2.85
CA THR A 28 -10.44 1.09 1.95
C THR A 28 -10.27 1.71 0.56
N ALA A 29 -9.04 2.09 0.22
CA ALA A 29 -8.69 2.64 -1.08
C ALA A 29 -8.20 1.51 -2.01
N HIS A 30 -8.80 1.40 -3.19
CA HIS A 30 -8.49 0.38 -4.19
C HIS A 30 -7.53 0.92 -5.25
N TRP A 31 -6.56 0.09 -5.62
CA TRP A 31 -5.43 0.45 -6.45
C TRP A 31 -5.22 -0.57 -7.56
N GLU A 32 -4.80 -0.11 -8.73
CA GLU A 32 -4.27 -0.97 -9.78
C GLU A 32 -2.99 -0.39 -10.38
N GLY A 33 -2.10 -1.22 -10.88
CA GLY A 33 -0.93 -0.76 -11.60
C GLY A 33 0.12 -1.84 -11.80
N LEU A 34 1.39 -1.44 -11.81
CA LEU A 34 2.52 -2.34 -12.07
C LEU A 34 3.48 -2.40 -10.88
N ALA A 35 4.12 -3.55 -10.69
CA ALA A 35 5.24 -3.70 -9.77
C ALA A 35 6.34 -4.56 -10.41
N THR A 36 7.60 -4.16 -10.17
CA THR A 36 8.79 -4.86 -10.68
C THR A 36 8.79 -6.32 -10.21
N GLY A 37 8.90 -7.27 -11.13
CA GLY A 37 8.88 -8.71 -10.82
C GLY A 37 7.49 -9.30 -10.55
N TYR A 38 6.44 -8.47 -10.42
CA TYR A 38 5.08 -8.92 -10.11
C TYR A 38 4.03 -8.59 -11.18
N GLY A 39 4.39 -7.84 -12.22
CA GLY A 39 3.50 -7.52 -13.34
C GLY A 39 2.33 -6.64 -12.90
N ALA A 40 1.13 -6.94 -13.39
CA ALA A 40 -0.09 -6.22 -13.01
C ALA A 40 -0.46 -6.53 -11.55
N VAL A 41 -0.82 -5.49 -10.80
CA VAL A 41 -1.19 -5.58 -9.37
C VAL A 41 -2.56 -4.94 -9.17
N PHE A 42 -3.41 -5.60 -8.41
CA PHE A 42 -4.68 -5.06 -7.92
C PHE A 42 -4.73 -5.26 -6.41
N GLY A 43 -5.00 -4.20 -5.66
CA GLY A 43 -4.97 -4.30 -4.21
C GLY A 43 -5.70 -3.17 -3.52
N SER A 44 -5.76 -3.26 -2.20
CA SER A 44 -6.40 -2.27 -1.36
C SER A 44 -5.48 -1.89 -0.21
N LEU A 45 -5.38 -0.59 0.06
CA LEU A 45 -4.90 -0.08 1.35
C LEU A 45 -6.11 0.20 2.23
N ILE A 46 -6.13 -0.40 3.42
CA ILE A 46 -7.16 -0.21 4.44
C ILE A 46 -6.55 0.66 5.54
N PHE A 47 -6.99 1.91 5.62
CA PHE A 47 -6.52 2.90 6.59
C PHE A 47 -7.48 3.01 7.77
N ASP A 48 -6.96 2.95 8.99
CA ASP A 48 -7.69 3.43 10.18
C ASP A 48 -7.41 4.94 10.34
N VAL A 49 -8.44 5.78 10.21
CA VAL A 49 -8.32 7.24 10.18
C VAL A 49 -9.24 7.86 11.24
N PRO A 50 -8.81 7.92 12.52
CA PRO A 50 -9.48 8.70 13.55
C PRO A 50 -9.58 10.19 13.16
N ASP A 51 -10.57 10.90 13.71
CA ASP A 51 -10.70 12.34 13.49
C ASP A 51 -9.43 13.09 13.97
N GLY A 52 -8.86 13.91 13.09
CA GLY A 52 -7.65 14.69 13.37
C GLY A 52 -6.34 13.90 13.38
N ALA A 53 -6.36 12.61 12.99
CA ALA A 53 -5.14 11.81 12.92
C ALA A 53 -4.18 12.31 11.84
N THR A 54 -2.90 12.42 12.19
CA THR A 54 -1.79 12.70 11.24
C THR A 54 -0.96 11.46 10.94
N ASN A 55 -1.25 10.34 11.60
CA ASN A 55 -0.63 9.04 11.37
C ASN A 55 -1.57 7.93 11.88
N GLY A 56 -1.33 6.70 11.45
CA GLY A 56 -2.11 5.55 11.90
C GLY A 56 -1.65 4.25 11.30
N SER A 57 -2.46 3.20 11.49
CA SER A 57 -2.21 1.87 10.92
C SER A 57 -2.79 1.76 9.51
N VAL A 58 -2.14 0.94 8.69
CA VAL A 58 -2.62 0.58 7.35
C VAL A 58 -2.40 -0.90 7.09
N GLN A 59 -3.28 -1.50 6.31
CA GLN A 59 -3.11 -2.87 5.82
C GLN A 59 -3.17 -2.88 4.30
N TRP A 60 -2.24 -3.59 3.66
CA TRP A 60 -2.34 -3.97 2.26
C TRP A 60 -2.89 -5.38 2.13
N VAL A 61 -3.77 -5.57 1.15
CA VAL A 61 -4.15 -6.87 0.61
C VAL A 61 -4.33 -6.76 -0.90
N GLY A 62 -3.77 -7.69 -1.64
CA GLY A 62 -3.85 -7.65 -3.10
C GLY A 62 -3.41 -8.93 -3.79
N GLN A 63 -3.53 -8.90 -5.11
CA GLN A 63 -3.14 -9.95 -6.02
C GLN A 63 -2.26 -9.35 -7.12
N ALA A 64 -1.26 -10.11 -7.54
CA ALA A 64 -0.37 -9.75 -8.63
C ALA A 64 -0.28 -10.86 -9.68
N PHE A 65 0.08 -10.48 -10.90
CA PHE A 65 0.13 -11.34 -12.09
C PHE A 65 1.51 -11.24 -12.76
N PRO A 66 2.52 -11.94 -12.22
CA PRO A 66 3.85 -11.95 -12.81
C PRO A 66 3.87 -12.70 -14.14
N GLU A 67 4.79 -12.33 -15.03
CA GLU A 67 4.93 -13.00 -16.33
C GLU A 67 5.49 -14.41 -16.17
N GLY A 68 4.89 -15.38 -16.87
CA GLY A 68 5.39 -16.76 -16.91
C GLY A 68 5.18 -17.57 -15.63
N THR A 69 4.47 -17.05 -14.63
CA THR A 69 4.16 -17.77 -13.38
C THR A 69 2.67 -17.64 -13.01
N PRO A 70 2.15 -18.49 -12.11
CA PRO A 70 0.82 -18.30 -11.55
C PRO A 70 0.67 -16.96 -10.81
N TYR A 71 -0.57 -16.49 -10.67
CA TYR A 71 -0.85 -15.31 -9.84
C TYR A 71 -0.40 -15.54 -8.40
N VAL A 72 -0.07 -14.45 -7.71
CA VAL A 72 0.30 -14.47 -6.28
C VAL A 72 -0.58 -13.52 -5.49
N ASN A 73 -0.83 -13.86 -4.23
CA ASN A 73 -1.54 -12.98 -3.30
C ASN A 73 -0.53 -12.42 -2.28
N GLY A 74 -0.70 -11.15 -1.92
CA GLY A 74 0.15 -10.47 -0.95
C GLY A 74 -0.67 -9.77 0.12
N SER A 75 -0.25 -9.87 1.38
CA SER A 75 -0.85 -9.11 2.48
C SER A 75 0.17 -8.73 3.54
N GLY A 76 -0.03 -7.56 4.16
CA GLY A 76 0.87 -7.05 5.19
C GLY A 76 0.26 -5.84 5.89
N SER A 77 0.72 -5.60 7.11
CA SER A 77 0.29 -4.45 7.91
C SER A 77 1.46 -3.50 8.11
N GLY A 78 1.15 -2.23 8.28
CA GLY A 78 2.12 -1.16 8.37
C GLY A 78 1.53 0.12 8.98
N THR A 79 2.20 1.23 8.71
CA THR A 79 1.78 2.56 9.17
C THR A 79 1.63 3.52 8.01
N TRP A 80 0.84 4.56 8.23
CA TRP A 80 0.78 5.73 7.38
C TRP A 80 1.08 6.99 8.20
N GLU A 81 1.69 7.98 7.57
CA GLU A 81 2.00 9.30 8.17
C GLU A 81 1.69 10.40 7.16
N GLN A 82 0.97 11.42 7.58
CA GLN A 82 0.70 12.60 6.78
C GLN A 82 1.98 13.41 6.57
N VAL A 83 2.19 13.84 5.33
CA VAL A 83 3.21 14.85 5.01
C VAL A 83 2.64 16.23 5.33
N GLU A 84 3.22 16.92 6.30
CA GLU A 84 2.76 18.25 6.75
C GLU A 84 2.71 19.24 5.57
N GLY A 85 1.59 19.95 5.43
CA GLY A 85 1.39 20.93 4.36
C GLY A 85 1.13 20.33 2.97
N ALA A 86 1.06 19.00 2.84
CA ALA A 86 0.78 18.32 1.58
C ALA A 86 -0.43 17.38 1.67
N HIS A 87 -1.04 17.09 0.52
CA HIS A 87 -2.08 16.07 0.38
C HIS A 87 -1.47 14.69 0.11
N CYS A 88 -0.41 14.36 0.84
CA CYS A 88 0.36 13.13 0.67
C CYS A 88 0.47 12.36 1.98
N TRP A 89 0.37 11.04 1.92
CA TRP A 89 0.61 10.14 3.04
C TRP A 89 1.75 9.19 2.70
N ASN A 90 2.79 9.17 3.53
CA ASN A 90 3.82 8.14 3.47
C ASN A 90 3.27 6.86 4.06
N VAL A 91 3.52 5.73 3.40
CA VAL A 91 3.07 4.39 3.80
C VAL A 91 4.31 3.51 3.96
N HIS A 92 4.42 2.84 5.10
CA HIS A 92 5.49 1.90 5.37
C HIS A 92 4.92 0.56 5.84
N ILE A 93 5.15 -0.49 5.06
CA ILE A 93 4.77 -1.86 5.36
C ILE A 93 6.06 -2.66 5.62
N PRO A 94 6.44 -2.91 6.87
CA PRO A 94 7.70 -3.58 7.21
C PRO A 94 7.76 -5.03 6.72
N LEU A 95 6.60 -5.70 6.62
CA LEU A 95 6.51 -7.07 6.13
C LEU A 95 5.22 -7.29 5.35
N LEU A 96 5.37 -7.48 4.05
CA LEU A 96 4.38 -8.00 3.11
C LEU A 96 4.76 -9.45 2.80
N THR A 97 3.88 -10.39 3.15
CA THR A 97 4.08 -11.80 2.79
C THR A 97 3.36 -12.09 1.49
N VAL A 98 4.08 -12.69 0.54
CA VAL A 98 3.55 -13.09 -0.75
C VAL A 98 3.42 -14.62 -0.81
N SER A 99 2.38 -15.13 -1.47
CA SER A 99 2.08 -16.56 -1.52
C SER A 99 3.14 -17.43 -2.20
N ASN A 100 4.09 -16.83 -2.93
CA ASN A 100 5.25 -17.53 -3.49
C ASN A 100 6.42 -17.68 -2.49
N GLY A 101 6.26 -17.17 -1.26
CA GLY A 101 7.27 -17.22 -0.21
C GLY A 101 8.05 -15.91 -0.03
N ASP A 102 7.89 -14.93 -0.93
CA ASP A 102 8.61 -13.67 -0.82
C ASP A 102 8.16 -12.88 0.41
N ARG A 103 9.13 -12.17 1.00
CA ARG A 103 8.95 -11.30 2.15
C ARG A 103 9.49 -9.93 1.78
N LEU A 104 8.58 -8.98 1.57
CA LEU A 104 8.94 -7.64 1.10
C LEU A 104 8.71 -6.61 2.19
N ARG A 105 9.61 -5.63 2.28
CA ARG A 105 9.36 -4.37 2.95
C ARG A 105 9.00 -3.33 1.89
N CYS A 106 7.88 -2.62 2.07
CA CYS A 106 7.42 -1.62 1.11
C CYS A 106 7.41 -0.23 1.73
N GLU A 107 8.02 0.71 1.04
CA GLU A 107 7.95 2.15 1.35
C GLU A 107 7.32 2.86 0.16
N GLY A 108 6.23 3.57 0.37
CA GLY A 108 5.57 4.32 -0.70
C GLY A 108 4.89 5.58 -0.22
N GLN A 109 4.38 6.35 -1.17
CA GLN A 109 3.62 7.56 -0.91
C GLN A 109 2.32 7.51 -1.68
N VAL A 110 1.23 7.76 -0.97
CA VAL A 110 -0.07 8.07 -1.55
C VAL A 110 -0.12 9.57 -1.78
N ASP A 111 -0.29 9.99 -3.02
CA ASP A 111 -0.58 11.38 -3.37
C ASP A 111 -2.07 11.49 -3.74
N LEU A 112 -2.83 12.20 -2.92
CA LEU A 112 -4.28 12.33 -3.06
C LEU A 112 -4.67 13.29 -4.19
N ALA A 113 -3.81 14.24 -4.55
CA ALA A 113 -4.07 15.19 -5.63
C ALA A 113 -3.93 14.51 -6.99
N THR A 114 -2.88 13.69 -7.18
CA THR A 114 -2.68 12.92 -8.41
C THR A 114 -3.38 11.56 -8.39
N ARG A 115 -3.88 11.14 -7.22
CA ARG A 115 -4.53 9.85 -6.98
C ARG A 115 -3.60 8.67 -7.33
N THR A 116 -2.35 8.76 -6.89
CA THR A 116 -1.31 7.77 -7.13
C THR A 116 -0.81 7.15 -5.82
N PHE A 117 -0.34 5.92 -5.92
CA PHE A 117 0.40 5.25 -4.86
C PHE A 117 1.65 4.62 -5.49
N THR A 118 2.80 5.21 -5.20
CA THR A 118 4.09 4.83 -5.82
C THR A 118 5.13 4.60 -4.74
N GLY A 119 6.06 3.68 -4.98
CA GLY A 119 7.09 3.39 -3.98
C GLY A 119 8.08 2.32 -4.39
N LYS A 120 8.85 1.87 -3.40
CA LYS A 120 9.95 0.92 -3.54
C LYS A 120 9.71 -0.31 -2.67
N MET A 121 10.18 -1.44 -3.17
CA MET A 121 10.18 -2.72 -2.48
C MET A 121 11.61 -3.09 -2.11
N TYR A 122 11.78 -3.65 -0.93
CA TYR A 122 13.05 -4.09 -0.35
C TYR A 122 12.88 -5.49 0.20
N GLU A 123 13.98 -6.17 0.47
CA GLU A 123 13.94 -7.38 1.28
C GLU A 123 13.51 -7.01 2.71
N ALA A 124 12.59 -7.79 3.28
CA ALA A 124 12.18 -7.64 4.67
C ALA A 124 13.22 -8.29 5.60
N ASP A 125 13.45 -7.66 6.76
CA ASP A 125 14.32 -8.19 7.81
C ASP A 125 13.72 -9.42 8.52
#